data_AF-A0A8X8GTY0-F1
#
_entry.id   AF-A0A8X8GTY0-F1
#
_cell.length_a   1.000
_cell.length_b   1.000
_cell.length_c   1.000
_cell.angle_alpha   90.00
_cell.angle_beta   90.00
_cell.angle_gamma   90.00
#
_symmetry.space_group_name_H-M   'P 1'
#
loop_
_entity.id
_entity.type
_entity.pdbx_description
1 polymer ?
#
loop_
_entity_poly.entity_id
_entity_poly.type
_entity_poly.pdbx_seq_one_letter_code
_entity_poly.pdbx_strand_id
1 'polypeptide(L)'
;DAIFGARFVRENELNFIATRDMLTNIEKLLDKHSRNETKAHTADQIKYTLPTGPSTTVDKELRYQHKRVKNLVLGNLGNGQQEVRDSRVSMDGQSHSLLSERLRHDFAYIEEETDKLMNVTDDPAYLFNPPYMKS
;
A
#
# COMPACT_ATOMS: atom_id res chain seq x y z
N ASP A 1 -35.14 36.64 6.22
CA ASP A 1 -36.03 35.62 6.80
C ASP A 1 -36.17 34.43 5.88
N ALA A 2 -35.87 33.23 6.37
CA ALA A 2 -36.20 31.98 5.69
C ALA A 2 -37.65 31.63 6.06
N ILE A 3 -38.54 31.55 5.07
CA ILE A 3 -39.95 31.22 5.27
C ILE A 3 -40.13 29.72 5.10
N PHE A 4 -40.60 29.05 6.15
CA PHE A 4 -41.06 27.67 6.04
C PHE A 4 -42.34 27.62 5.22
N GLY A 5 -42.33 26.89 4.12
CA GLY A 5 -43.46 26.77 3.20
C GLY A 5 -43.22 25.73 2.12
N ALA A 6 -44.17 25.59 1.18
CA ALA A 6 -44.13 24.55 0.15
C ALA A 6 -42.81 24.54 -0.66
N ARG A 7 -42.26 25.71 -0.95
CA ARG A 7 -40.97 25.86 -1.62
C ARG A 7 -39.81 25.29 -0.79
N PHE A 8 -39.73 25.62 0.50
CA PHE A 8 -38.69 25.11 1.40
C PHE A 8 -38.74 23.58 1.50
N VAL A 9 -39.95 23.01 1.63
CA VAL A 9 -40.13 21.55 1.65
C VAL A 9 -39.67 20.92 0.33
N ARG A 10 -40.02 21.52 -0.81
CA ARG A 10 -39.64 21.02 -2.13
C ARG A 10 -38.12 21.07 -2.37
N GLU A 11 -37.46 22.15 -1.95
CA GLU A 11 -36.01 22.29 -2.05
C GLU A 11 -35.29 21.21 -1.20
N ASN A 12 -35.78 20.93 0.01
CA ASN A 12 -35.24 19.85 0.84
C ASN A 12 -35.50 18.47 0.23
N GLU A 13 -36.70 18.21 -0.30
CA GLU A 13 -37.03 16.95 -0.97
C GLU A 13 -36.08 16.68 -2.15
N LEU A 14 -35.84 17.70 -2.98
CA LEU A 14 -34.91 17.60 -4.11
C LEU A 14 -33.48 17.34 -3.64
N ASN A 15 -33.03 18.00 -2.57
CA ASN A 15 -31.73 17.76 -1.97
C ASN A 15 -31.60 16.31 -1.48
N PHE A 16 -32.60 15.77 -0.77
CA PHE A 16 -32.57 14.39 -0.29
C PHE A 16 -32.59 13.36 -1.41
N ILE A 17 -33.34 13.61 -2.48
CA ILE A 17 -33.32 12.77 -3.69
C ILE A 17 -31.92 12.76 -4.30
N ALA A 18 -31.32 13.95 -4.47
CA ALA A 18 -29.96 14.06 -5.01
C ALA A 18 -28.92 13.33 -4.15
N THR A 19 -29.01 13.47 -2.82
CA THR A 19 -28.13 12.76 -1.88
C THR A 19 -28.31 11.24 -1.98
N ARG A 20 -29.55 10.74 -2.01
CA ARG A 20 -29.82 9.30 -2.16
C ARG A 20 -29.26 8.75 -3.47
N ASP A 21 -29.42 9.48 -4.56
CA ASP A 21 -28.96 9.05 -5.87
C ASP A 21 -27.43 9.06 -5.95
N MET A 22 -26.77 10.04 -5.31
CA MET A 22 -25.32 10.06 -5.12
C MET A 22 -24.83 8.83 -4.34
N LEU A 23 -25.45 8.51 -3.21
CA LEU A 23 -25.09 7.34 -2.39
C LEU A 23 -25.24 6.03 -3.18
N THR A 24 -26.37 5.88 -3.88
CA THR A 24 -26.63 4.72 -4.74
C THR A 24 -25.58 4.58 -5.85
N ASN A 25 -25.11 5.70 -6.41
CA ASN A 25 -24.06 5.68 -7.42
C ASN A 25 -22.70 5.28 -6.81
N ILE A 26 -22.36 5.80 -5.63
CA ILE A 26 -21.13 5.43 -4.91
C ILE A 26 -21.11 3.93 -4.62
N GLU A 27 -22.21 3.35 -4.13
CA GLU A 27 -22.32 1.91 -3.86
C GLU A 27 -22.08 1.08 -5.12
N LYS A 28 -22.68 1.47 -6.26
CA LYS A 28 -22.47 0.79 -7.55
C LYS A 28 -21.02 0.90 -8.03
N LEU A 29 -20.40 2.06 -7.86
CA LEU A 29 -18.99 2.26 -8.21
C LEU A 29 -18.08 1.39 -7.33
N LEU A 30 -18.37 1.30 -6.03
CA LEU A 30 -17.60 0.47 -5.10
C LEU A 30 -17.75 -1.03 -5.40
N ASP A 31 -18.96 -1.52 -5.67
CA ASP A 31 -19.18 -2.91 -6.07
C ASP A 31 -18.46 -3.24 -7.38
N LYS A 32 -18.52 -2.32 -8.36
CA LYS A 32 -17.78 -2.47 -9.62
C LYS A 32 -16.27 -2.50 -9.39
N HIS A 33 -15.72 -1.53 -8.65
CA HIS A 33 -14.28 -1.43 -8.37
C HIS A 33 -13.78 -2.66 -7.62
N SER A 34 -14.55 -3.16 -6.66
CA SER A 34 -14.16 -4.30 -5.82
C SER A 34 -14.27 -5.68 -6.49
N ARG A 35 -15.15 -5.85 -7.49
CA ARG A 35 -15.44 -7.18 -8.06
C ARG A 35 -15.19 -7.33 -9.55
N ASN A 36 -15.43 -6.27 -10.32
CA ASN A 36 -15.56 -6.36 -11.78
C ASN A 36 -14.45 -5.62 -12.53
N GLU A 37 -13.76 -4.69 -11.86
CA GLU A 37 -12.67 -3.93 -12.47
C GLU A 37 -11.37 -4.74 -12.48
N THR A 38 -10.94 -5.15 -13.68
CA THR A 38 -9.81 -6.08 -13.86
C THR A 38 -8.43 -5.46 -13.61
N LYS A 39 -8.33 -4.12 -13.59
CA LYS A 39 -7.10 -3.36 -13.35
C LYS A 39 -7.39 -2.17 -12.43
N ALA A 40 -8.08 -2.46 -11.32
CA ALA A 40 -8.49 -1.48 -10.32
C ALA A 40 -7.31 -0.74 -9.68
N HIS A 41 -6.19 -1.45 -9.52
CA HIS A 41 -4.97 -0.92 -8.91
C HIS A 41 -3.74 -1.19 -9.79
N THR A 42 -2.76 -0.33 -9.63
CA THR A 42 -1.39 -0.53 -10.08
C THR A 42 -0.60 -1.29 -9.02
N ALA A 43 0.45 -2.03 -9.41
CA ALA A 43 1.17 -2.91 -8.49
C ALA A 43 1.98 -2.14 -7.42
N ASP A 44 2.25 -0.85 -7.62
CA ASP A 44 2.84 0.04 -6.62
C ASP A 44 1.87 0.41 -5.49
N GLN A 45 0.55 0.29 -5.70
CA GLN A 45 -0.46 0.53 -4.68
C GLN A 45 -0.67 -0.66 -3.73
N ILE A 46 -0.02 -1.79 -3.99
CA ILE A 46 -0.20 -3.02 -3.21
C ILE A 46 1.00 -3.22 -2.28
N LYS A 47 0.77 -3.09 -0.97
CA LYS A 47 1.76 -3.35 0.06
C LYS A 47 2.12 -4.85 0.09
N TYR A 48 3.41 -5.14 0.10
CA TYR A 48 3.98 -6.47 0.25
C TYR A 48 4.96 -6.48 1.44
N THR A 49 4.63 -7.22 2.49
CA THR A 49 5.48 -7.38 3.65
C THR A 49 6.45 -8.53 3.43
N LEU A 50 7.74 -8.24 3.54
CA LEU A 50 8.80 -9.23 3.38
C LEU A 50 8.74 -10.24 4.54
N PRO A 51 9.11 -11.52 4.32
CA PRO A 51 9.18 -12.51 5.40
C PRO A 51 10.10 -12.10 6.57
N THR A 52 11.01 -11.18 6.30
CA THR A 52 11.98 -10.62 7.24
C THR A 52 11.42 -9.47 8.07
N GLY A 53 10.24 -8.93 7.72
CA GLY A 53 9.54 -7.89 8.50
C GLY A 53 9.23 -6.61 7.72
N PRO A 54 10.20 -5.95 7.06
CA PRO A 54 9.97 -4.69 6.36
C PRO A 54 8.99 -4.84 5.20
N SER A 55 8.34 -3.75 4.82
CA SER A 55 7.39 -3.73 3.72
C SER A 55 7.93 -3.00 2.49
N THR A 56 7.42 -3.40 1.33
CA THR A 56 7.66 -2.74 0.03
C THR A 56 6.38 -2.81 -0.82
N THR A 57 6.44 -2.47 -2.09
CA THR A 57 5.31 -2.63 -3.03
C THR A 57 5.46 -3.87 -3.90
N VAL A 58 4.35 -4.43 -4.39
CA VAL A 58 4.38 -5.60 -5.29
C VAL A 58 5.17 -5.29 -6.57
N ASP A 59 5.06 -4.07 -7.12
CA ASP A 59 5.86 -3.64 -8.29
C ASP A 59 7.37 -3.75 -8.02
N LYS A 60 7.83 -3.21 -6.89
CA LYS A 60 9.26 -3.25 -6.51
C LYS A 60 9.75 -4.69 -6.35
N GLU A 61 8.94 -5.55 -5.73
CA GLU A 61 9.31 -6.96 -5.52
C GLU A 61 9.45 -7.72 -6.85
N LEU A 62 8.48 -7.58 -7.76
CA LEU A 62 8.52 -8.26 -9.05
C LEU A 62 9.75 -7.83 -9.88
N ARG A 63 10.10 -6.54 -9.84
CA ARG A 63 11.31 -6.03 -10.49
C ARG A 63 12.58 -6.59 -9.85
N TYR A 64 12.66 -6.61 -8.52
CA TYR A 64 13.79 -7.18 -7.79
C TYR A 64 14.01 -8.65 -8.16
N GLN A 65 12.95 -9.46 -8.13
CA GLN A 65 13.03 -10.88 -8.47
C GLN A 65 13.44 -11.10 -9.93
N HIS A 66 12.86 -10.35 -10.87
CA HIS A 66 13.24 -10.43 -12.28
C HIS A 66 14.74 -10.13 -12.49
N LYS A 67 15.27 -9.08 -11.86
CA LYS A 67 16.69 -8.72 -11.95
C LYS A 67 17.59 -9.75 -11.27
N ARG A 68 17.18 -10.27 -10.11
CA ARG A 68 17.91 -11.34 -9.39
C ARG A 68 18.01 -12.60 -10.26
N VAL A 69 16.91 -13.06 -10.85
CA VAL A 69 16.89 -14.23 -11.75
C VAL A 69 17.80 -13.99 -12.96
N LYS A 70 17.69 -12.83 -13.61
CA LYS A 70 18.55 -12.48 -14.76
C LYS A 70 20.05 -12.51 -14.39
N ASN A 71 20.40 -11.99 -13.21
CA ASN A 71 21.79 -11.94 -12.76
C ASN A 71 22.33 -13.33 -12.36
N LEU A 72 21.49 -14.19 -11.78
CA LEU A 72 21.88 -15.57 -11.44
C LEU A 72 22.21 -16.40 -12.69
N VAL A 73 21.50 -16.19 -13.80
CA VAL A 73 21.76 -16.88 -15.07
C VAL A 73 23.08 -16.44 -15.72
N LEU A 74 23.60 -15.25 -15.39
CA LEU A 74 24.74 -14.62 -16.07
C LEU A 74 26.01 -14.47 -15.19
N GLY A 75 25.99 -14.95 -13.94
CA GLY A 75 27.01 -14.63 -12.94
C GLY A 75 28.24 -15.55 -12.95
N ASN A 76 29.45 -14.95 -12.95
CA ASN A 76 30.71 -15.65 -12.72
C ASN A 76 30.98 -15.84 -11.21
N LEU A 77 31.57 -16.98 -10.82
CA LEU A 77 31.87 -17.31 -9.42
C LEU A 77 33.27 -16.81 -9.02
N GLY A 78 33.33 -15.93 -8.01
CA GLY A 78 34.59 -15.41 -7.44
C GLY A 78 34.84 -15.89 -6.00
N ASN A 79 36.05 -15.66 -5.49
CA ASN A 79 36.52 -16.09 -4.17
C ASN A 79 36.41 -14.96 -3.13
N GLY A 80 35.65 -15.19 -2.04
CA GLY A 80 35.42 -14.21 -0.95
C GLY A 80 34.39 -14.67 0.10
N GLN A 81 34.29 -15.98 0.35
CA GLN A 81 33.08 -16.59 0.93
C GLN A 81 32.84 -16.28 2.42
N GLN A 82 33.88 -16.03 3.23
CA GLN A 82 33.72 -15.77 4.66
C GLN A 82 33.22 -14.35 4.95
N GLU A 83 33.82 -13.33 4.34
CA GLU A 83 33.38 -11.92 4.46
C GLU A 83 31.95 -11.74 3.95
N VAL A 84 31.59 -12.41 2.84
CA VAL A 84 30.22 -12.41 2.32
C VAL A 84 29.24 -13.14 3.23
N ARG A 85 29.67 -14.15 4.00
CA ARG A 85 28.81 -14.82 4.98
C ARG A 85 28.59 -13.96 6.21
N ASP A 86 29.62 -13.30 6.71
CA ASP A 86 29.52 -12.37 7.84
C ASP A 86 28.60 -11.18 7.48
N SER A 87 28.75 -10.64 6.28
CA SER A 87 27.93 -9.53 5.76
C SER A 87 26.43 -9.88 5.59
N ARG A 88 26.03 -11.16 5.71
CA ARG A 88 24.62 -11.59 5.60
C ARG A 88 23.81 -11.33 6.86
N VAL A 89 24.44 -10.86 7.94
CA VAL A 89 23.73 -10.40 9.13
C VAL A 89 23.31 -8.94 8.93
N SER A 90 22.01 -8.66 9.06
CA SER A 90 21.43 -7.33 8.99
C SER A 90 21.73 -6.52 10.26
N MET A 91 21.47 -5.21 10.19
CA MET A 91 21.72 -4.30 11.32
C MET A 91 20.86 -4.59 12.55
N ASP A 92 19.70 -5.21 12.37
CA ASP A 92 18.81 -5.67 13.44
C ASP A 92 19.13 -7.11 13.92
N GLY A 93 20.24 -7.69 13.45
CA GLY A 93 20.75 -8.98 13.91
C GLY A 93 20.13 -10.21 13.25
N GLN A 94 19.29 -10.05 12.21
CA GLN A 94 18.78 -11.17 11.44
C GLN A 94 19.83 -11.71 10.47
N SER A 95 19.99 -13.04 10.42
CA SER A 95 20.86 -13.68 9.42
C SER A 95 20.06 -14.01 8.16
N HIS A 96 20.58 -13.62 7.00
CA HIS A 96 19.94 -13.87 5.70
C HIS A 96 20.70 -14.93 4.88
N SER A 97 19.98 -15.61 3.99
CA SER A 97 20.59 -16.64 3.13
C SER A 97 21.58 -16.03 2.14
N LEU A 98 21.31 -14.83 1.62
CA LEU A 98 22.16 -14.08 0.69
C LEU A 98 22.41 -12.65 1.15
N LEU A 99 23.59 -12.10 0.82
CA LEU A 99 23.93 -10.70 1.11
C LEU A 99 22.92 -9.73 0.46
N SER A 100 22.46 -10.05 -0.74
CA SER A 100 21.45 -9.26 -1.45
C SER A 100 20.10 -9.22 -0.73
N GLU A 101 19.75 -10.26 0.04
CA GLU A 101 18.51 -10.31 0.82
C GLU A 101 18.64 -9.45 2.07
N ARG A 102 19.79 -9.50 2.74
CA ARG A 102 20.15 -8.61 3.85
C ARG A 102 20.14 -7.14 3.44
N LEU A 103 20.79 -6.79 2.32
CA LEU A 103 20.79 -5.40 1.84
C LEU A 103 19.38 -4.92 1.52
N ARG A 104 18.57 -5.77 0.89
CA ARG A 104 17.17 -5.43 0.58
C ARG A 104 16.34 -5.23 1.85
N HIS A 105 16.52 -6.08 2.86
CA HIS A 105 15.87 -5.94 4.16
C HIS A 105 16.15 -4.57 4.77
N ASP A 106 17.43 -4.22 4.92
CA ASP A 106 17.84 -2.98 5.58
C ASP A 106 17.35 -1.73 4.82
N PHE A 107 17.47 -1.71 3.50
CA PHE A 107 17.01 -0.57 2.71
C PHE A 107 15.48 -0.48 2.66
N ALA A 108 14.76 -1.60 2.65
CA ALA A 108 13.29 -1.59 2.74
C ALA A 108 12.82 -1.09 4.12
N TYR A 109 13.52 -1.46 5.19
CA TYR A 109 13.25 -0.95 6.52
C TYR A 109 13.45 0.57 6.60
N ILE A 110 14.59 1.07 6.10
CA ILE A 110 14.87 2.52 6.07
C ILE A 110 13.82 3.26 5.24
N GLU A 111 13.45 2.73 4.07
CA GLU A 111 12.43 3.32 3.21
C GLU A 111 11.08 3.38 3.94
N GLU A 112 10.63 2.29 4.56
CA GLU A 112 9.38 2.24 5.31
C GLU A 112 9.35 3.24 6.47
N GLU A 113 10.42 3.33 7.26
CA GLU A 113 10.50 4.28 8.37
C GLU A 113 10.55 5.74 7.88
N THR A 114 11.24 5.99 6.77
CA THR A 114 11.27 7.33 6.15
C THR A 114 9.89 7.73 5.62
N ASP A 115 9.19 6.81 4.96
CA ASP A 115 7.84 7.04 4.45
C ASP A 115 6.86 7.35 5.58
N LYS A 116 6.93 6.61 6.70
CA LYS A 116 6.12 6.90 7.91
C LYS A 116 6.40 8.29 8.47
N LEU A 117 7.67 8.69 8.53
CA LEU A 117 8.06 10.02 9.03
C LEU A 117 7.62 11.16 8.12
N MET A 118 7.62 10.94 6.80
CA MET A 118 7.19 11.96 5.84
C MET A 118 5.66 12.03 5.69
N ASN A 119 4.95 10.92 5.88
CA ASN A 119 3.50 10.81 5.71
C ASN A 119 2.77 10.61 7.05
N VAL A 120 3.05 11.48 8.04
CA VAL A 120 2.41 11.44 9.38
C VAL A 120 0.88 11.52 9.32
N THR A 121 0.31 12.04 8.22
CA THR A 121 -1.13 12.14 7.98
C THR A 121 -1.81 10.82 7.57
N ASP A 122 -1.04 9.79 7.19
CA ASP A 122 -1.57 8.46 6.82
C ASP A 122 -1.72 7.53 8.04
N ASP A 123 -1.43 8.03 9.25
CA ASP A 123 -1.71 7.32 10.49
C ASP A 123 -3.24 7.18 10.68
N PRO A 124 -3.78 5.95 10.77
CA PRO A 124 -5.21 5.70 10.97
C PRO A 124 -5.78 6.33 12.24
N ALA A 125 -4.95 6.78 13.18
CA ALA A 125 -5.38 7.60 14.31
C ALA A 125 -5.99 8.96 13.89
N TYR A 126 -5.64 9.49 12.71
CA TYR A 126 -6.13 10.77 12.18
C TYR A 126 -7.14 10.62 11.03
N LEU A 127 -7.45 9.39 10.61
CA LEU A 127 -8.50 9.12 9.64
C LEU A 127 -9.87 9.32 10.30
N PHE A 128 -10.67 10.24 9.77
CA PHE A 128 -12.06 10.40 10.18
C PHE A 128 -12.83 9.10 9.88
N ASN A 129 -13.22 8.36 10.92
CA ASN A 129 -14.08 7.20 10.77
C ASN A 129 -15.55 7.63 10.83
N PRO A 130 -16.29 7.67 9.71
CA PRO A 130 -17.68 8.09 9.74
C PRO A 130 -18.52 7.09 10.55
N PRO A 131 -19.45 7.57 11.40
CA PRO A 131 -20.16 6.76 12.40
C PRO A 131 -21.06 5.64 11.84
N TYR A 132 -21.15 5.47 10.52
CA TYR A 132 -22.04 4.50 9.86
C TYR A 132 -21.31 3.34 9.17
N MET A 133 -19.98 3.31 9.14
CA MET A 133 -19.23 2.13 8.73
C MET A 133 -18.94 1.28 9.98
N LYS A 134 -19.64 0.16 10.15
CA LYS A 134 -19.29 -0.83 11.17
C LYS A 134 -17.92 -1.44 10.82
N SER A 135 -17.01 -1.46 11.79
CA SER A 135 -15.79 -2.27 11.79
C SER A 135 -16.12 -3.76 11.67
#